data_AF-A0A662LG28-F1
#
_entry.id   AF-A0A662LG28-F1
#
_cell.length_a   1.000
_cell.length_b   1.000
_cell.length_c   1.000
_cell.angle_alpha   90.00
_cell.angle_beta   90.00
_cell.angle_gamma   90.00
#
_symmetry.space_group_name_H-M   'P 1'
#
loop_
_entity.id
_entity.type
_entity.pdbx_description
1 polymer ?
#
loop_
_entity_poly.entity_id
_entity_poly.type
_entity_poly.pdbx_seq_one_letter_code
_entity_poly.pdbx_strand_id
1 'polypeptide(L)'
;ELTLDPLKEWDHGEVFRFLTEIPGGGTKTAAVVMIISLGTHFFPVDTHIRRVAERLGWVGEGTPRERTQEILDALIPDEDKFEGHLLLIEHGRRYCRARRPLCNECPVVDLCPFPKKRRRGPT
;
A
#
# COMPACT_ATOMS: atom_id res chain seq x y z
N GLU A 1 -27.01 -10.58 14.91
CA GLU A 1 -25.54 -10.55 14.99
C GLU A 1 -25.06 -9.29 14.28
N LEU A 2 -24.03 -8.60 14.80
CA LEU A 2 -23.46 -7.41 14.13
C LEU A 2 -22.37 -7.91 13.17
N THR A 3 -22.60 -7.78 11.86
CA THR A 3 -21.67 -8.23 10.82
C THR A 3 -21.60 -7.24 9.66
N LEU A 4 -20.46 -7.24 8.95
CA LEU A 4 -20.25 -6.52 7.70
C LEU A 4 -20.41 -7.43 6.46
N ASP A 5 -20.69 -8.72 6.64
CA ASP A 5 -20.79 -9.70 5.55
C ASP A 5 -21.73 -9.29 4.39
N PRO A 6 -22.88 -8.64 4.62
CA PRO A 6 -23.74 -8.19 3.52
C PRO A 6 -23.05 -7.25 2.53
N LEU A 7 -21.99 -6.55 2.94
CA LEU A 7 -21.23 -5.64 2.08
C LEU A 7 -20.41 -6.37 1.01
N LYS A 8 -20.21 -7.69 1.13
CA LYS A 8 -19.49 -8.49 0.12
C LYS A 8 -20.19 -8.55 -1.23
N GLU A 9 -21.51 -8.34 -1.23
CA GLU A 9 -22.35 -8.39 -2.43
C GLU A 9 -22.57 -7.00 -3.06
N TRP A 10 -22.04 -5.93 -2.44
CA TRP A 10 -22.21 -4.55 -2.89
C TRP A 10 -21.12 -4.15 -3.89
N ASP A 11 -21.38 -3.12 -4.69
CA ASP A 11 -20.35 -2.50 -5.52
C ASP A 11 -19.21 -1.92 -4.66
N HIS A 12 -17.95 -2.06 -5.12
CA HIS A 12 -16.78 -1.60 -4.37
C HIS A 12 -16.82 -0.10 -4.02
N GLY A 13 -17.32 0.74 -4.93
CA GLY A 13 -17.47 2.18 -4.69
C GLY A 13 -18.55 2.48 -3.65
N GLU A 14 -19.62 1.69 -3.62
CA GLU A 14 -20.68 1.80 -2.62
C GLU A 14 -20.21 1.37 -1.24
N VAL A 15 -19.49 0.24 -1.14
CA VAL A 15 -18.86 -0.22 0.10
C VAL A 15 -17.90 0.84 0.64
N PHE A 16 -17.01 1.35 -0.22
CA PHE A 16 -16.04 2.37 0.19
C PHE A 16 -16.73 3.61 0.75
N ARG A 17 -17.73 4.13 0.04
CA ARG A 17 -18.50 5.30 0.48
C ARG A 17 -19.19 5.04 1.82
N PHE A 18 -19.90 3.92 1.95
CA PHE A 18 -20.57 3.52 3.19
C PHE A 18 -19.58 3.48 4.36
N LEU A 19 -18.44 2.83 4.20
CA LEU A 19 -17.43 2.73 5.25
C LEU A 19 -16.83 4.10 5.61
N THR A 20 -16.67 5.01 4.64
CA THR A 20 -16.18 6.38 4.88
C THR A 20 -17.16 7.29 5.61
N GLU A 21 -18.45 7.01 5.54
CA GLU A 21 -19.51 7.76 6.23
C GLU A 21 -19.66 7.33 7.71
N ILE A 22 -19.14 6.16 8.09
CA ILE A 22 -19.14 5.69 9.48
C ILE A 22 -18.26 6.63 10.33
N PRO A 23 -18.70 7.06 11.53
CA PRO A 23 -17.86 7.81 12.46
C PRO A 23 -16.52 7.10 12.74
N GLY A 24 -15.41 7.73 12.35
CA GLY A 24 -14.06 7.16 12.46
C GLY A 24 -13.62 6.28 11.28
N GLY A 25 -14.49 6.06 10.30
CA GLY A 25 -14.30 5.21 9.13
C GLY A 25 -13.55 5.87 7.96
N GLY A 26 -12.66 6.84 8.20
CA GLY A 26 -11.98 7.58 7.12
C GLY A 26 -11.31 6.69 6.05
N THR A 27 -10.97 7.26 4.89
CA THR A 27 -10.56 6.53 3.66
C THR A 27 -9.58 5.37 3.85
N LYS A 28 -8.60 5.51 4.76
CA LYS A 28 -7.66 4.44 5.11
C LYS A 28 -8.37 3.26 5.78
N THR A 29 -9.20 3.53 6.77
CA THR A 29 -9.94 2.51 7.52
C THR A 29 -10.85 1.74 6.58
N ALA A 30 -11.62 2.45 5.73
CA ALA A 30 -12.48 1.84 4.72
C ALA A 30 -11.71 0.86 3.81
N ALA A 31 -10.58 1.32 3.24
CA ALA A 31 -9.72 0.50 2.38
C ALA A 31 -9.20 -0.77 3.07
N VAL A 32 -8.81 -0.67 4.34
CA VAL A 32 -8.30 -1.81 5.12
C VAL A 32 -9.42 -2.81 5.43
N VAL A 33 -10.63 -2.34 5.78
CA VAL A 33 -11.78 -3.21 6.02
C VAL A 33 -12.16 -3.97 4.74
N MET A 34 -12.19 -3.26 3.61
CA MET A 34 -12.48 -3.82 2.29
C MET A 34 -11.54 -5.00 1.96
N ILE A 35 -10.23 -4.81 2.07
CA ILE A 35 -9.29 -5.89 1.72
C ILE A 35 -9.21 -7.01 2.78
N ILE A 36 -9.23 -6.68 4.08
CA ILE A 36 -9.00 -7.67 5.15
C ILE A 36 -10.28 -8.42 5.52
N SER A 37 -11.41 -7.72 5.63
CA SER A 37 -12.66 -8.30 6.16
C SER A 37 -13.64 -8.70 5.05
N LEU A 38 -13.68 -7.94 3.95
CA LEU A 38 -14.61 -8.20 2.86
C LEU A 38 -13.97 -8.99 1.70
N GLY A 39 -12.63 -9.12 1.69
CA GLY A 39 -11.91 -9.85 0.65
C GLY A 39 -11.98 -9.19 -0.73
N THR A 40 -12.34 -7.91 -0.79
CA THR A 40 -12.45 -7.18 -2.06
C THR A 40 -11.05 -6.84 -2.59
N HIS A 41 -10.92 -6.84 -3.91
CA HIS A 41 -9.69 -6.50 -4.60
C HIS A 41 -9.46 -4.98 -4.64
N PHE A 42 -9.05 -4.43 -3.50
CA PHE A 42 -8.70 -3.01 -3.35
C PHE A 42 -7.32 -2.89 -2.71
N PHE A 43 -6.41 -2.09 -3.28
CA PHE A 43 -5.04 -1.97 -2.78
C PHE A 43 -4.86 -0.74 -1.87
N PRO A 44 -4.80 -0.88 -0.53
CA PRO A 44 -4.67 0.26 0.37
C PRO A 44 -3.25 0.82 0.34
N VAL A 45 -3.11 2.14 0.29
CA VAL A 45 -1.81 2.81 0.36
C VAL A 45 -1.64 3.60 1.65
N ASP A 46 -0.65 3.21 2.45
CA ASP A 46 -0.22 3.96 3.62
C ASP A 46 1.06 4.79 3.35
N THR A 47 1.60 5.43 4.40
CA THR A 47 2.81 6.25 4.26
C THR A 47 4.07 5.42 3.98
N HIS A 48 4.09 4.13 4.32
CA HIS A 48 5.18 3.22 4.01
C HIS A 48 5.12 2.80 2.55
N ILE A 49 3.97 2.31 2.09
CA ILE A 49 3.74 1.89 0.71
C ILE A 49 3.99 3.05 -0.25
N ARG A 50 3.42 4.24 0.01
CA ARG A 50 3.61 5.42 -0.83
C ARG A 50 5.09 5.75 -1.03
N ARG A 51 5.86 5.76 0.06
CA ARG A 51 7.30 6.02 0.02
C ARG A 51 8.06 4.94 -0.74
N VAL A 52 7.69 3.67 -0.59
CA VAL A 52 8.31 2.56 -1.31
C VAL A 52 8.03 2.70 -2.80
N ALA A 53 6.78 2.95 -3.20
CA ALA A 53 6.38 3.16 -4.58
C ALA A 53 7.12 4.35 -5.24
N GLU A 54 7.24 5.48 -4.54
CA GLU A 54 8.02 6.63 -5.01
C GLU A 54 9.50 6.27 -5.22
N ARG A 55 10.13 5.58 -4.27
CA ARG A 55 11.56 5.22 -4.34
C ARG A 55 11.86 4.13 -5.36
N LEU A 56 10.89 3.27 -5.63
CA LEU A 56 10.96 2.27 -6.69
C LEU A 56 10.62 2.85 -8.08
N GLY A 57 10.18 4.10 -8.16
CA GLY A 57 9.83 4.76 -9.41
C GLY A 57 8.48 4.30 -10.00
N TRP A 58 7.63 3.64 -9.21
CA TRP A 58 6.29 3.26 -9.63
C TRP A 58 5.35 4.46 -9.72
N VAL A 59 5.60 5.48 -8.90
CA VAL A 59 4.92 6.78 -8.95
C VAL A 59 5.95 7.90 -8.85
N GLY A 60 5.57 9.11 -9.30
CA GLY A 60 6.44 10.28 -9.23
C GLY A 60 6.64 10.79 -7.80
N GLU A 61 7.74 11.50 -7.56
CA GLU A 61 8.02 12.14 -6.26
C GLU A 61 6.91 13.15 -5.91
N GLY A 62 6.34 13.01 -4.70
CA GLY A 62 5.27 13.90 -4.23
C GLY A 62 3.89 13.52 -4.73
N THR A 63 3.72 12.34 -5.36
CA THR A 63 2.40 11.86 -5.78
C THR A 63 1.48 11.76 -4.55
N PRO A 64 0.28 12.38 -4.58
CA PRO A 64 -0.70 12.27 -3.50
C PRO A 64 -1.06 10.82 -3.20
N ARG A 65 -1.48 10.53 -1.96
CA ARG A 65 -1.79 9.16 -1.54
C ARG A 65 -2.92 8.57 -2.38
N GLU A 66 -3.96 9.36 -2.62
CA GLU A 66 -5.15 8.96 -3.37
C GLU A 66 -4.76 8.57 -4.80
N ARG A 67 -3.94 9.38 -5.46
CA ARG A 67 -3.42 9.08 -6.80
C ARG A 67 -2.48 7.87 -6.80
N THR A 68 -1.66 7.71 -5.76
CA THR A 68 -0.80 6.53 -5.61
C THR A 68 -1.64 5.26 -5.48
N GLN A 69 -2.76 5.34 -4.75
CA GLN A 69 -3.69 4.23 -4.57
C GLN A 69 -4.32 3.81 -5.88
N GLU A 70 -4.86 4.75 -6.67
CA GLU A 70 -5.40 4.46 -8.00
C GLU A 70 -4.36 3.77 -8.91
N ILE A 71 -3.12 4.23 -8.89
CA ILE A 71 -2.05 3.66 -9.72
C ILE A 71 -1.69 2.25 -9.26
N LEU A 72 -1.49 2.03 -7.97
CA LEU A 72 -1.10 0.71 -7.46
C LEU A 72 -2.24 -0.31 -7.52
N ASP A 73 -3.48 0.14 -7.33
CA ASP A 73 -4.66 -0.72 -7.47
C ASP A 73 -4.86 -1.22 -8.89
N ALA A 74 -4.50 -0.41 -9.90
CA ALA A 74 -4.49 -0.82 -11.30
C ALA A 74 -3.24 -1.62 -11.71
N LEU A 75 -2.12 -1.46 -11.00
CA LEU A 75 -0.85 -2.10 -11.34
C LEU A 75 -0.72 -3.51 -10.74
N ILE A 76 -1.29 -3.75 -9.57
CA ILE A 76 -1.13 -4.99 -8.80
C ILE A 76 -2.30 -5.93 -9.13
N PRO A 77 -2.02 -7.17 -9.58
CA PRO A 77 -3.06 -8.17 -9.81
C PRO A 77 -3.95 -8.38 -8.60
N ASP A 78 -5.24 -8.63 -8.84
CA ASP A 78 -6.27 -8.74 -7.82
C ASP A 78 -5.95 -9.81 -6.76
N GLU A 79 -5.36 -10.92 -7.18
CA GLU A 79 -4.87 -12.03 -6.35
C GLU A 79 -3.70 -11.65 -5.44
N ASP A 80 -2.88 -10.68 -5.86
CA ASP A 80 -1.67 -10.26 -5.15
C ASP A 80 -1.92 -9.07 -4.21
N LYS A 81 -3.09 -8.41 -4.28
CA LYS A 81 -3.35 -7.17 -3.53
C LYS A 81 -3.18 -7.35 -2.03
N PHE A 82 -3.67 -8.45 -1.46
CA PHE A 82 -3.58 -8.70 -0.02
C PHE A 82 -2.14 -8.94 0.44
N GLU A 83 -1.46 -9.91 -0.18
CA GLU A 83 -0.09 -10.25 0.19
C GLU A 83 0.87 -9.10 -0.13
N GLY A 84 0.73 -8.48 -1.30
CA GLY A 84 1.49 -7.31 -1.72
C GLY A 84 1.35 -6.14 -0.75
N HIS A 85 0.15 -5.88 -0.22
CA HIS A 85 -0.08 -4.84 0.78
C HIS A 85 0.74 -5.10 2.05
N LEU A 86 0.69 -6.33 2.59
CA LEU A 86 1.43 -6.72 3.78
C LEU A 86 2.95 -6.66 3.55
N LEU A 87 3.42 -7.20 2.43
CA LEU A 87 4.84 -7.20 2.06
C LEU A 87 5.40 -5.80 1.90
N LEU A 88 4.68 -4.88 1.25
CA LEU A 88 5.14 -3.49 1.08
C LEU A 88 5.14 -2.71 2.40
N ILE A 89 4.18 -2.96 3.30
CA ILE A 89 4.20 -2.39 4.65
C ILE A 89 5.43 -2.87 5.41
N GLU A 90 5.65 -4.18 5.46
CA GLU A 90 6.78 -4.77 6.18
C GLU A 90 8.10 -4.29 5.58
N HIS A 91 8.22 -4.26 4.25
CA HIS A 91 9.39 -3.74 3.56
C HIS A 91 9.66 -2.27 3.92
N GLY A 92 8.62 -1.44 3.89
CA GLY A 92 8.70 -0.02 4.21
C GLY A 92 9.08 0.25 5.67
N ARG A 93 8.66 -0.61 6.60
CA ARG A 93 9.01 -0.54 8.03
C ARG A 93 10.43 -1.03 8.30
N ARG A 94 10.75 -2.21 7.79
CA ARG A 94 12.01 -2.91 8.09
C ARG A 94 13.20 -2.26 7.40
N TYR A 95 13.12 -2.05 6.09
CA TYR A 95 14.24 -1.65 5.24
C TYR A 95 14.12 -0.21 4.73
N CYS A 96 13.02 0.10 4.04
CA CYS A 96 12.85 1.35 3.30
C CYS A 96 12.32 2.48 4.20
N ARG A 97 13.01 2.76 5.31
CA ARG A 97 12.62 3.75 6.33
C ARG A 97 12.62 5.17 5.78
N ALA A 98 11.78 6.04 6.36
CA ALA A 98 11.66 7.44 5.94
C ALA A 98 13.00 8.19 6.05
N ARG A 99 13.69 8.01 7.18
CA ARG A 99 15.04 8.53 7.42
C ARG A 99 16.02 7.36 7.48
N ARG A 100 17.20 7.53 6.90
CA ARG A 100 18.30 6.54 6.90
C ARG A 100 17.81 5.11 6.52
N PRO A 101 17.34 4.90 5.27
CA PRO A 101 16.93 3.56 4.83
C PRO A 101 18.10 2.57 4.89
N LEU A 102 17.80 1.32 5.25
CA LEU A 102 18.78 0.22 5.35
C LEU A 102 18.99 -0.43 3.99
N CYS A 103 19.43 0.36 3.00
CA CYS A 103 19.57 -0.11 1.62
C CYS A 103 20.55 -1.28 1.48
N ASN A 104 21.57 -1.35 2.32
CA ASN A 104 22.54 -2.46 2.39
C ASN A 104 21.93 -3.79 2.84
N GLU A 105 20.79 -3.77 3.52
CA GLU A 105 20.05 -4.96 3.98
C GLU A 105 18.77 -5.19 3.17
N CYS A 106 18.47 -4.29 2.22
CA CYS A 106 17.24 -4.32 1.45
C CYS A 106 17.31 -5.42 0.38
N PRO A 107 16.38 -6.39 0.37
CA PRO A 107 16.43 -7.55 -0.54
C PRO A 107 16.26 -7.18 -2.02
N VAL A 108 15.79 -5.96 -2.32
CA VAL A 108 15.55 -5.46 -3.68
C VAL A 108 16.42 -4.24 -4.03
N VAL A 109 17.51 -4.01 -3.28
CA VAL A 109 18.39 -2.85 -3.53
C VAL A 109 19.00 -2.85 -4.93
N ASP A 110 19.16 -4.05 -5.51
CA ASP A 110 19.69 -4.22 -6.86
C ASP A 110 18.78 -3.65 -7.94
N LEU A 111 17.47 -3.77 -7.72
CA LEU A 111 16.42 -3.27 -8.62
C LEU A 111 16.00 -1.84 -8.32
N CYS A 112 16.35 -1.31 -7.15
CA CYS A 112 15.85 -0.02 -6.67
C CYS A 112 16.54 1.18 -7.38
N PRO A 113 15.80 2.05 -8.09
CA PRO A 113 16.34 3.24 -8.74
C PRO A 113 16.60 4.41 -7.79
N PHE A 114 16.27 4.30 -6.50
CA PHE A 114 16.38 5.39 -5.53
C PHE A 114 17.79 6.02 -5.49
N PRO A 115 17.95 7.30 -5.85
CA PRO A 115 19.27 7.91 -6.01
C PRO A 115 20.10 7.97 -4.71
N LYS A 116 19.43 8.13 -3.56
CA LYS A 116 20.09 8.24 -2.25
C LYS A 116 20.27 6.87 -1.58
N LYS A 117 20.19 5.76 -2.33
CA LYS A 117 20.44 4.41 -1.80
C LYS A 117 21.91 4.29 -1.37
N ARG A 118 22.14 3.75 -0.18
CA ARG A 118 23.48 3.47 0.34
C ARG A 118 23.76 1.99 0.16
N ARG A 119 24.43 1.62 -0.94
CA ARG A 119 25.02 0.28 -1.06
C ARG A 119 26.30 0.25 -0.26
N ARG A 120 26.55 -0.86 0.44
CA ARG A 120 27.92 -1.17 0.86
C ARG A 120 28.70 -1.41 -0.44
N GLY A 121 29.87 -0.79 -0.59
CA GLY A 121 30.77 -1.12 -1.70
C GLY A 121 31.09 -2.63 -1.68
N PRO A 122 31.53 -3.21 -2.80
CA PRO A 122 31.96 -4.61 -2.81
C PRO A 122 33.01 -4.81 -1.70
N THR A 123 32.81 -5.87 -0.92
CA THR A 123 33.77 -6.27 0.12
C THR A 123 34.96 -6.94 -0.54
#